data_AF-A0A5F0D4K8-F1
#
_entry.id   AF-A0A5F0D4K8-F1
#
_cell.length_a   1.000
_cell.length_b   1.000
_cell.length_c   1.000
_cell.angle_alpha   90.00
_cell.angle_beta   90.00
_cell.angle_gamma   90.00
#
_symmetry.space_group_name_H-M   'P 1'
#
loop_
_entity.id
_entity.type
_entity.pdbx_description
1 polymer ?
#
loop_
_entity_poly.entity_id
_entity_poly.type
_entity_poly.pdbx_seq_one_letter_code
_entity_poly.pdbx_strand_id
1 'polypeptide(L)'
;MGTPWFLLGLTLFAVAWISWNTLAPEAWRFDSVALGFIALTLVLSMQASYAAPMILLAQNRQDDRDRVQFEQDRQRAERTLADTEYLAREVVALRIAIKDMASKDFIRAELRTLLEHLDERSHLDERSRLDERSDPDSTSTSTKESRPTA
;
A
#
# COMPACT_ATOMS: atom_id res chain seq x y z
N MET A 1 20.27 18.21 13.36
CA MET A 1 19.59 18.68 14.58
C MET A 1 20.49 19.72 15.23
N GLY A 2 20.16 21.00 15.05
CA GLY A 2 20.98 22.12 15.55
C GLY A 2 21.14 21.98 17.05
N THR A 3 22.36 21.69 17.48
CA THR A 3 22.67 21.41 18.88
C THR A 3 22.59 22.73 19.65
N PRO A 4 21.60 22.93 20.55
CA PRO A 4 21.50 24.15 21.37
C PRO A 4 22.76 24.40 22.21
N TRP A 5 23.57 23.37 22.39
CA TRP A 5 24.91 23.41 22.96
C TRP A 5 25.87 24.42 22.30
N PHE A 6 25.81 24.64 20.98
CA PHE A 6 26.68 25.62 20.32
C PHE A 6 26.35 27.06 20.78
N LEU A 7 25.06 27.39 20.81
CA LEU A 7 24.59 28.69 21.28
C LEU A 7 24.92 28.90 22.75
N LEU A 8 24.70 27.88 23.59
CA LEU A 8 25.04 27.94 25.02
C LEU A 8 26.54 28.17 25.27
N GLY A 9 27.41 27.51 24.51
CA GLY A 9 28.87 27.72 24.60
C GLY A 9 29.28 29.15 24.20
N LEU A 10 28.72 29.67 23.11
CA LEU A 10 28.97 31.04 22.64
C LEU A 10 28.49 32.08 23.66
N THR A 11 27.31 31.89 24.24
CA THR A 11 26.76 32.77 25.28
C THR A 11 27.61 32.74 26.54
N LEU A 12 28.03 31.56 26.99
CA LEU A 12 28.89 31.44 28.18
C LEU A 12 30.25 32.11 27.95
N PHE A 13 30.85 31.95 26.77
CA PHE A 13 32.09 32.62 26.39
C PHE A 13 31.94 34.15 26.40
N ALA A 14 30.88 34.69 25.80
CA ALA A 14 30.62 36.12 25.79
C ALA A 14 30.44 36.69 27.21
N VAL A 15 29.66 36.00 28.06
CA VAL A 15 29.45 36.40 29.47
C VAL A 15 30.76 36.35 30.26
N ALA A 16 31.57 35.30 30.09
CA ALA A 16 32.87 35.18 30.75
C ALA A 16 33.83 36.30 30.31
N TRP A 17 33.88 36.62 29.00
CA TRP A 17 34.72 37.68 28.45
C TRP A 17 34.36 39.06 28.99
N ILE A 18 33.06 39.38 29.00
CA ILE A 18 32.52 40.64 29.55
C ILE A 18 32.83 40.71 31.05
N SER A 19 32.60 39.62 31.80
CA SER A 19 32.85 39.58 33.25
C SER A 19 34.33 39.80 33.56
N TRP A 20 35.24 39.16 32.82
CA TRP A 20 36.68 39.30 32.99
C TRP A 20 37.15 40.74 32.71
N ASN A 21 36.73 41.35 31.59
CA ASN A 21 37.12 42.73 31.25
C ASN A 21 36.45 43.81 32.12
N THR A 22 35.37 43.47 32.84
CA THR A 22 34.70 44.38 33.78
C THR A 22 35.31 44.32 35.18
N LEU A 23 35.74 43.14 35.64
CA LEU A 23 36.31 42.94 36.97
C LEU A 23 37.84 43.14 37.02
N ALA A 24 38.53 43.13 35.87
CA ALA A 24 39.97 43.33 35.80
C ALA A 24 40.40 44.79 36.03
N PRO A 25 41.52 45.04 36.75
CA PRO A 25 42.10 46.37 36.93
C PRO A 25 42.46 47.05 35.61
N GLU A 26 42.38 48.38 35.58
CA GLU A 26 42.49 49.21 34.36
C GLU A 26 43.78 48.99 33.54
N ALA A 27 44.87 48.59 34.21
CA ALA A 27 46.14 48.26 33.57
C ALA A 27 46.11 46.99 32.70
N TRP A 28 45.16 46.07 32.91
CA TRP A 28 45.07 44.76 32.24
C TRP A 28 43.79 44.63 31.39
N ARG A 29 43.01 45.71 31.23
CA ARG A 29 41.79 45.72 30.42
C ARG A 29 42.13 45.76 28.94
N PHE A 30 42.24 44.58 28.34
CA PHE A 30 42.47 44.42 26.90
C PHE A 30 41.27 44.87 26.06
N ASP A 31 40.04 44.81 26.62
CA ASP A 31 38.80 45.21 25.95
C ASP A 31 37.92 46.04 26.92
N SER A 32 38.19 47.34 27.01
CA SER A 32 37.53 48.24 27.96
C SER A 32 36.07 48.50 27.61
N VAL A 33 35.20 48.46 28.63
CA VAL A 33 33.75 48.77 28.55
C VAL A 33 33.49 50.15 27.92
N ALA A 34 34.39 51.12 28.13
CA ALA A 34 34.29 52.47 27.58
C ALA A 34 34.36 52.54 26.03
N LEU A 35 34.99 51.53 25.40
CA LEU A 35 35.12 51.42 23.94
C LEU A 35 34.10 50.44 23.34
N GLY A 36 33.16 49.92 24.16
CA GLY A 36 32.06 49.08 23.68
C GLY A 36 32.45 47.64 23.27
N PHE A 37 33.51 47.07 23.87
CA PHE A 37 34.01 45.74 23.53
C PHE A 37 34.39 45.56 22.05
N ILE A 38 35.22 46.47 21.53
CA ILE A 38 35.61 46.50 20.12
C ILE A 38 36.29 45.18 19.71
N ALA A 39 37.08 44.56 20.60
CA ALA A 39 37.77 43.31 20.30
C ALA A 39 36.79 42.14 20.16
N LEU A 40 35.84 42.02 21.10
CA LEU A 40 34.76 41.03 21.01
C LEU A 40 33.96 41.20 19.71
N THR A 41 33.64 42.45 19.36
CA THR A 41 32.90 42.78 18.14
C THR A 41 33.66 42.34 16.89
N LEU A 42 34.95 42.66 16.79
CA LEU A 42 35.80 42.25 15.67
C LEU A 42 35.86 40.73 15.51
N VAL A 43 36.00 39.99 16.61
CA VAL A 43 36.02 38.52 16.60
C VAL A 43 34.68 37.95 16.15
N LEU A 44 33.56 38.49 16.63
CA LEU A 44 32.22 38.05 16.21
C LEU A 44 31.93 38.36 14.74
N SER A 45 32.35 39.52 14.23
CA SER A 45 32.22 39.85 12.80
C SER A 45 33.04 38.90 11.93
N MET A 46 34.25 38.54 12.35
CA MET A 46 35.06 37.54 11.67
C MET A 46 34.39 36.15 11.69
N GLN A 47 33.80 35.76 12.83
CA GLN A 47 33.09 34.48 12.96
C GLN A 47 31.92 34.38 11.98
N ALA A 48 31.13 35.45 11.84
CA ALA A 48 30.05 35.52 10.87
C ALA A 48 30.56 35.43 9.42
N SER A 49 31.68 36.09 9.11
CA SER A 49 32.28 36.08 7.77
C SER A 49 32.74 34.69 7.33
N TYR A 50 33.32 33.89 8.25
CA TYR A 50 33.74 32.53 7.94
C TYR A 50 32.59 31.51 7.96
N ALA A 51 31.51 31.79 8.70
CA ALA A 51 30.34 30.92 8.72
C ALA A 51 29.62 30.87 7.35
N ALA A 52 29.55 31.99 6.63
CA ALA A 52 28.88 32.09 5.33
C ALA A 52 29.35 31.04 4.28
N PRO A 53 30.65 30.88 3.98
CA PRO A 53 31.11 29.89 3.00
C PRO A 53 30.88 28.45 3.46
N MET A 54 30.98 28.16 4.76
CA MET A 54 30.69 26.84 5.30
C MET A 54 29.20 26.49 5.18
N ILE A 55 28.32 27.47 5.40
CA ILE A 55 26.89 27.32 5.19
C ILE A 55 26.60 27.04 3.71
N LEU A 56 27.23 27.77 2.79
CA LEU A 56 27.06 27.53 1.35
C LEU A 56 27.51 26.12 0.92
N LEU A 57 28.62 25.62 1.44
CA LEU A 57 29.06 24.24 1.16
C LEU A 57 28.12 23.19 1.76
N ALA A 58 27.61 23.45 2.96
CA ALA A 58 26.61 22.59 3.60
C ALA A 58 25.29 22.58 2.82
N GLN A 59 24.87 23.75 2.31
CA GLN A 59 23.69 23.92 1.46
C GLN A 59 23.86 23.19 0.13
N ASN A 60 24.95 23.37 -0.60
CA ASN A 60 25.20 22.62 -1.85
C ASN A 60 25.10 21.10 -1.65
N ARG A 61 25.63 20.57 -0.54
CA ARG A 61 25.53 19.14 -0.21
C ARG A 61 24.13 18.70 0.24
N GLN A 62 23.30 19.61 0.74
CA GLN A 62 21.90 19.35 1.03
C GLN A 62 21.11 19.36 -0.28
N ASP A 63 21.28 20.38 -1.10
CA ASP A 63 20.63 20.52 -2.40
C ASP A 63 20.94 19.34 -3.34
N ASP A 64 22.19 18.85 -3.36
CA ASP A 64 22.57 17.65 -4.12
C ASP A 64 21.83 16.40 -3.64
N ARG A 65 21.66 16.23 -2.32
CA ARG A 65 20.92 15.11 -1.74
C ARG A 65 19.43 15.22 -2.01
N ASP A 66 18.88 16.42 -1.84
CA ASP A 66 17.48 16.73 -2.08
C ASP A 66 17.14 16.48 -3.55
N ARG A 67 18.01 16.88 -4.48
CA ARG A 67 17.88 16.59 -5.91
C ARG A 67 17.79 15.10 -6.20
N VAL A 68 18.71 14.30 -5.66
CA VAL A 68 18.69 12.83 -5.84
C VAL A 68 17.41 12.24 -5.26
N GLN A 69 16.96 12.72 -4.10
CA GLN A 69 15.72 12.28 -3.48
C GLN A 69 14.49 12.63 -4.34
N PHE A 70 14.43 13.84 -4.91
CA PHE A 70 13.36 14.24 -5.83
C PHE A 70 13.33 13.41 -7.11
N GLU A 71 14.48 13.10 -7.70
CA GLU A 71 14.56 12.26 -8.91
C GLU A 71 14.07 10.82 -8.61
N GLN A 72 14.43 10.26 -7.45
CA GLN A 72 13.95 8.94 -7.02
C GLN A 72 12.45 8.95 -6.75
N ASP A 73 11.94 9.97 -6.07
CA ASP A 73 10.51 10.09 -5.77
C ASP A 73 9.68 10.25 -7.06
N ARG A 74 10.19 10.98 -8.05
CA ARG A 74 9.56 11.07 -9.38
C ARG A 74 9.49 9.71 -10.08
N GLN A 75 10.59 8.96 -10.11
CA GLN A 75 10.60 7.60 -10.68
C GLN A 75 9.67 6.65 -9.93
N ARG A 76 9.60 6.73 -8.60
CA ARG A 76 8.67 5.94 -7.78
C ARG A 76 7.23 6.29 -8.08
N ALA A 77 6.91 7.58 -8.23
CA ALA A 77 5.57 8.03 -8.59
C ALA A 77 5.14 7.50 -9.97
N GLU A 78 6.02 7.59 -10.98
CA GLU A 78 5.77 7.04 -12.32
C GLU A 78 5.51 5.51 -12.27
N ARG A 79 6.31 4.75 -11.53
CA ARG A 79 6.08 3.31 -11.33
C ARG A 79 4.77 3.02 -10.61
N THR A 80 4.45 3.79 -9.57
CA THR A 80 3.22 3.62 -8.79
C THR A 80 1.98 3.89 -9.66
N LEU A 81 2.04 4.89 -10.54
CA LEU A 81 0.96 5.16 -11.50
C LEU A 81 0.80 4.01 -12.50
N ALA A 82 1.90 3.50 -13.07
CA ALA A 82 1.87 2.38 -14.00
C ALA A 82 1.32 1.10 -13.36
N ASP A 83 1.75 0.77 -12.13
CA ASP A 83 1.24 -0.38 -11.38
C ASP A 83 -0.25 -0.23 -11.07
N THR A 84 -0.70 0.99 -10.75
CA THR A 84 -2.12 1.26 -10.50
C THR A 84 -2.95 1.10 -11.77
N GLU A 85 -2.47 1.61 -12.92
CA GLU A 85 -3.12 1.41 -14.22
C GLU A 85 -3.17 -0.07 -14.62
N TYR A 86 -2.10 -0.82 -14.36
CA TYR A 86 -2.04 -2.25 -14.60
C TYR A 86 -3.09 -3.00 -13.76
N LEU A 87 -3.09 -2.77 -12.45
CA LEU A 87 -4.08 -3.35 -11.54
C LEU A 87 -5.51 -2.98 -11.93
N ALA A 88 -5.76 -1.74 -12.37
CA ALA A 88 -7.08 -1.31 -12.81
C ALA A 88 -7.56 -2.08 -14.06
N ARG A 89 -6.69 -2.29 -15.05
CA ARG A 89 -7.01 -3.09 -16.24
C ARG A 89 -7.30 -4.55 -15.88
N GLU A 90 -6.50 -5.12 -15.00
CA GLU A 90 -6.62 -6.52 -14.61
C GLU A 90 -7.88 -6.77 -13.78
N VAL A 91 -8.27 -5.82 -12.92
CA VAL A 91 -9.55 -5.85 -12.20
C VAL A 91 -10.73 -5.74 -13.16
N VAL A 92 -10.65 -4.91 -14.20
CA VAL A 92 -11.72 -4.81 -15.23
C VAL A 92 -11.85 -6.10 -16.02
N ALA A 93 -10.72 -6.70 -16.45
CA ALA A 93 -10.71 -7.98 -17.14
C ALA A 93 -11.30 -9.10 -16.27
N LEU A 94 -10.89 -9.18 -15.00
CA LEU A 94 -11.43 -10.12 -14.03
C LEU A 94 -12.94 -9.93 -13.80
N ARG A 95 -13.41 -8.68 -13.70
CA ARG A 95 -14.83 -8.36 -13.55
C ARG A 95 -15.66 -8.85 -14.74
N ILE A 96 -15.17 -8.68 -15.97
CA ILE A 96 -15.85 -9.15 -17.18
C ILE A 96 -15.92 -10.68 -17.18
N ALA A 97 -14.80 -11.35 -16.90
CA ALA A 97 -14.76 -12.81 -16.81
C ALA A 97 -15.75 -13.36 -15.77
N ILE A 98 -15.82 -12.75 -14.58
CA ILE A 98 -16.79 -13.13 -13.53
C ILE A 98 -18.24 -12.87 -14.00
N LYS A 99 -18.49 -11.74 -14.67
CA LYS A 99 -19.82 -11.38 -15.16
C LYS A 99 -20.33 -12.40 -16.20
N ASP A 100 -19.47 -12.86 -17.09
CA ASP A 100 -19.84 -13.81 -18.14
C ASP A 100 -20.10 -15.21 -17.55
N MET A 101 -19.28 -15.64 -16.58
CA MET A 101 -19.43 -16.94 -15.93
C MET A 101 -20.68 -17.01 -15.01
N ALA A 102 -21.10 -15.89 -14.44
CA ALA A 102 -22.26 -15.80 -13.54
C ALA A 102 -23.50 -15.22 -14.21
N SER A 103 -23.64 -15.35 -15.54
CA SER A 103 -24.84 -14.83 -16.21
C SER A 103 -26.09 -15.52 -15.64
N LYS A 104 -27.05 -14.71 -15.19
CA LYS A 104 -28.32 -15.19 -14.61
C LYS A 104 -29.04 -16.16 -15.54
N ASP A 105 -28.89 -15.96 -16.84
CA ASP A 105 -29.51 -16.81 -17.86
C ASP A 105 -28.84 -18.17 -17.99
N PHE A 106 -27.51 -18.28 -17.81
CA PHE A 106 -26.82 -19.57 -17.70
C PHE A 106 -27.26 -20.33 -16.45
N ILE A 107 -27.25 -19.65 -15.29
CA ILE A 107 -27.70 -20.26 -14.02
C ILE A 107 -29.16 -20.69 -14.12
N ARG A 108 -30.03 -19.88 -14.73
CA ARG A 108 -31.44 -20.18 -14.94
C ARG A 108 -31.65 -21.32 -15.93
N ALA A 109 -30.88 -21.35 -17.02
CA ALA A 109 -30.94 -22.43 -17.99
C ALA A 109 -30.55 -23.76 -17.33
N GLU A 110 -29.46 -23.78 -16.56
CA GLU A 110 -28.99 -24.99 -15.92
C GLU A 110 -29.93 -25.47 -14.80
N LEU A 111 -30.49 -24.55 -14.01
CA LEU A 111 -31.55 -24.87 -13.05
C LEU A 111 -32.78 -25.46 -13.73
N ARG A 112 -33.15 -24.95 -14.92
CA ARG A 112 -34.31 -25.45 -15.67
C ARG A 112 -34.04 -26.83 -16.24
N THR A 113 -32.88 -27.05 -16.86
CA THR A 113 -32.43 -28.35 -17.36
C THR A 113 -32.39 -29.40 -16.25
N LEU A 114 -31.90 -29.03 -15.07
CA LEU A 114 -31.86 -29.93 -13.90
C LEU A 114 -33.25 -30.23 -13.34
N LEU A 115 -34.15 -29.24 -13.30
CA LEU A 115 -35.55 -29.43 -12.90
C LEU A 115 -36.29 -30.35 -13.88
N GLU A 116 -36.10 -30.15 -15.17
CA GLU A 116 -36.75 -30.91 -16.24
C GLU A 116 -36.31 -32.38 -16.20
N HIS A 117 -35.01 -32.65 -15.99
CA HIS A 117 -34.51 -34.02 -15.74
C HIS A 117 -35.15 -34.69 -14.51
N LEU A 118 -35.41 -33.93 -13.45
CA LEU A 118 -36.05 -34.45 -12.23
C LEU A 118 -37.53 -34.77 -12.47
N ASP A 119 -38.22 -33.91 -13.21
CA ASP A 119 -39.62 -34.06 -13.58
C ASP A 119 -39.84 -35.27 -14.51
N GLU A 120 -39.00 -35.40 -15.56
CA GLU A 120 -39.04 -36.52 -16.51
C GLU A 120 -38.83 -37.87 -15.79
N ARG A 121 -37.92 -37.89 -14.81
CA ARG A 121 -37.65 -39.08 -13.98
C ARG A 121 -38.86 -39.45 -13.11
N SER A 122 -39.54 -38.45 -12.55
CA SER A 122 -40.77 -38.67 -11.77
C SER A 122 -41.91 -39.22 -12.62
N HIS A 123 -42.07 -38.71 -13.85
CA HIS A 123 -43.08 -39.17 -14.81
C HIS A 123 -42.80 -40.58 -15.34
N LEU A 124 -41.53 -40.94 -15.55
CA LEU A 124 -41.15 -42.32 -15.91
C LEU A 124 -41.47 -43.30 -14.77
N ASP A 125 -41.16 -42.93 -13.53
CA ASP A 125 -41.54 -43.74 -12.35
C ASP A 125 -43.06 -43.88 -12.23
N GLU A 126 -43.82 -42.83 -12.53
CA GLU A 126 -45.29 -42.85 -12.46
C GLU A 126 -45.94 -43.65 -13.60
N ARG A 127 -45.40 -43.56 -14.82
CA ARG A 127 -45.80 -44.42 -15.95
C ARG A 127 -45.48 -45.88 -15.68
N SER A 128 -44.31 -46.20 -15.15
CA SER A 128 -43.96 -47.58 -14.76
C SER A 128 -44.97 -48.14 -13.76
N ARG A 129 -45.40 -47.33 -12.77
CA ARG A 129 -46.44 -47.74 -11.80
C ARG A 129 -47.83 -47.91 -12.42
N LEU A 130 -48.15 -47.14 -13.45
CA LEU A 130 -49.42 -47.22 -14.17
C LEU A 130 -49.47 -48.42 -15.11
N ASP A 131 -48.40 -48.70 -15.85
CA ASP A 131 -48.28 -49.90 -16.69
C ASP A 131 -48.32 -51.16 -15.82
N GLU A 132 -47.66 -51.16 -14.66
CA GLU A 132 -47.70 -52.27 -13.70
C GLU A 132 -49.07 -52.45 -13.02
N ARG A 133 -49.94 -51.43 -13.02
CA ARG A 133 -51.35 -51.53 -12.59
C ARG A 133 -52.31 -51.89 -13.72
N SER A 134 -51.92 -51.68 -14.97
CA SER A 134 -52.78 -51.86 -16.15
C SER A 134 -52.67 -53.27 -16.74
N ASP A 135 -51.74 -54.09 -16.25
CA ASP A 135 -51.66 -55.52 -16.56
C ASP A 135 -52.20 -56.38 -15.40
N PRO A 136 -53.52 -56.68 -15.34
CA PRO A 136 -54.05 -57.69 -14.43
C PRO A 136 -54.05 -59.11 -15.03
N ASP A 137 -53.48 -59.35 -16.23
CA ASP A 137 -53.71 -60.61 -16.96
C ASP A 137 -52.45 -61.30 -17.51
N SER A 138 -51.33 -61.22 -16.79
CA SER A 138 -50.14 -62.05 -17.06
C SER A 138 -49.88 -63.08 -15.95
N THR A 139 -50.95 -63.68 -15.39
CA THR A 139 -50.82 -64.85 -14.49
C THR A 139 -51.66 -66.06 -14.94
N SER A 140 -51.48 -66.52 -16.18
CA SER A 140 -51.62 -67.94 -16.57
C SER A 140 -51.39 -68.00 -18.08
N THR A 141 -50.36 -68.65 -18.60
CA THR A 141 -50.39 -70.10 -18.81
C THR A 141 -49.03 -70.47 -19.38
N SER A 142 -48.10 -70.89 -18.52
CA SER A 142 -46.92 -71.63 -18.96
C SER A 142 -46.67 -72.69 -17.91
N THR A 143 -47.35 -73.83 -18.04
CA THR A 143 -46.91 -75.10 -17.47
C THR A 143 -47.65 -76.25 -18.15
N LYS A 144 -46.82 -77.15 -18.68
CA LYS A 144 -47.05 -78.53 -19.12
C LYS A 144 -47.36 -78.76 -20.61
N GLU A 145 -46.34 -79.08 -21.43
CA GLU A 145 -45.59 -80.36 -21.51
C GLU A 145 -46.40 -81.38 -22.33
N SER A 146 -46.05 -81.54 -23.61
CA SER A 146 -45.31 -82.73 -24.13
C SER A 146 -45.97 -84.04 -23.71
N ARG A 147 -46.40 -84.99 -24.53
CA ARG A 147 -46.15 -85.41 -25.92
C ARG A 147 -47.24 -86.49 -26.28
N PRO A 148 -47.27 -87.06 -27.49
CA PRO A 148 -48.36 -87.91 -28.01
C PRO A 148 -48.16 -89.43 -27.78
N THR A 149 -49.07 -90.20 -28.38
CA THR A 149 -49.04 -91.60 -28.87
C THR A 149 -49.65 -92.74 -28.06
N ALA A 150 -50.45 -93.53 -28.82
CA ALA A 150 -51.01 -94.87 -28.64
C ALA A 150 -52.34 -95.00 -27.87
#